data_AF-A0AAV6K519-F1
#
_entry.id   AF-A0AAV6K519-F1
#
_cell.length_a   1.000
_cell.length_b   1.000
_cell.length_c   1.000
_cell.angle_alpha   90.00
_cell.angle_beta   90.00
_cell.angle_gamma   90.00
#
_symmetry.space_group_name_H-M   'P 1'
#
loop_
_entity.id
_entity.type
_entity.pdbx_description
1 polymer ?
#
loop_
_entity_poly.entity_id
_entity_poly.type
_entity_poly.pdbx_seq_one_letter_code
_entity_poly.pdbx_strand_id
1 'polypeptide(L)'
;MGSTARIILAWDSLVLTVNILTFSPQMVLAKVASVEWKKDFFVSIIYGANGIRDRRQLWAELRTAKFSIGNAAWVQLGDFNIVRKPTKRLMGFDSAATSEFNTCLYDVEMDDLPATGYWYTWSNKCGGVGDNKSKLDRVLVNTSWLDEFPNSEACFLAPRV
;
A
#
# COMPACT_ATOMS: atom_id res chain seq x y z
N MET A 1 -9.44 26.77 8.21
CA MET A 1 -9.42 25.33 8.49
C MET A 1 -8.18 24.76 7.83
N GLY A 2 -7.18 24.35 8.60
CA GLY A 2 -5.97 23.75 8.03
C GLY A 2 -6.28 22.37 7.49
N SER A 3 -6.01 22.10 6.22
CA SER A 3 -6.05 20.74 5.69
C SER A 3 -4.92 19.96 6.35
N THR A 4 -5.26 18.89 7.07
CA THR A 4 -4.25 17.93 7.54
C THR A 4 -3.74 17.15 6.34
N ALA A 5 -2.48 17.34 5.95
CA ALA A 5 -1.83 16.48 4.98
C ALA A 5 -1.73 15.05 5.57
N ARG A 6 -2.27 14.06 4.88
CA ARG A 6 -2.29 12.65 5.32
C ARG A 6 -1.24 11.78 4.64
N ILE A 7 -0.78 12.20 3.46
CA ILE A 7 0.20 11.49 2.65
C ILE A 7 1.32 12.47 2.31
N ILE A 8 2.56 12.05 2.54
CA ILE A 8 3.77 12.79 2.17
C ILE A 8 4.60 11.88 1.27
N LEU A 9 4.95 12.37 0.09
CA LEU A 9 5.89 11.74 -0.82
C LEU A 9 7.15 12.61 -0.88
N ALA A 10 8.29 12.02 -0.54
CA ALA A 10 9.59 12.68 -0.56
C ALA A 10 10.58 11.80 -1.33
N TRP A 11 11.46 12.43 -2.10
CA TRP A 11 12.46 11.75 -2.93
C TRP A 11 13.70 12.63 -3.11
N ASP A 12 14.82 12.00 -3.49
CA ASP A 12 16.00 12.70 -3.96
C ASP A 12 15.87 12.96 -5.48
N SER A 13 15.81 14.24 -5.86
CA SER A 13 15.67 14.65 -7.26
C SER A 13 16.91 14.38 -8.12
N LEU A 14 18.05 14.08 -7.50
CA LEU A 14 19.26 13.67 -8.23
C LEU A 14 19.17 12.20 -8.67
N VAL A 15 18.36 11.39 -7.98
CA VAL A 15 18.21 9.96 -8.24
C VAL A 15 16.92 9.66 -9.01
N LEU A 16 15.82 10.32 -8.62
CA LEU A 16 14.48 10.05 -9.12
C LEU A 16 13.83 11.30 -9.71
N THR A 17 13.20 11.14 -10.86
CA THR A 17 12.21 12.08 -11.38
C THR A 17 10.81 11.55 -11.04
N VAL A 18 10.03 12.34 -10.31
CA VAL A 18 8.68 11.96 -9.87
C VAL A 18 7.65 12.89 -10.51
N ASN A 19 6.70 12.29 -11.23
CA ASN A 19 5.56 12.99 -11.83
C ASN A 19 4.27 12.50 -11.19
N ILE A 20 3.62 13.35 -10.39
CA ILE A 20 2.33 13.06 -9.75
C ILE A 20 1.23 13.12 -10.82
N LEU A 21 0.55 12.00 -11.03
CA LEU A 21 -0.51 11.87 -12.03
C LEU A 21 -1.88 12.18 -11.46
N THR A 22 -2.14 11.73 -10.23
CA THR A 22 -3.37 12.03 -9.50
C THR A 22 -3.15 11.86 -8.00
N PHE A 23 -3.97 12.54 -7.21
CA PHE A 23 -3.99 12.38 -5.77
C PHE A 23 -5.41 12.53 -5.21
N SER A 24 -5.64 11.86 -4.09
CA SER A 24 -6.87 11.88 -3.30
C SER A 24 -6.49 11.91 -1.82
N PRO A 25 -7.46 12.05 -0.90
CA PRO A 25 -7.20 11.92 0.53
C PRO A 25 -6.65 10.55 0.96
N GLN A 26 -6.73 9.52 0.11
CA GLN A 26 -6.32 8.14 0.41
C GLN A 26 -5.20 7.60 -0.49
N MET A 27 -4.88 8.24 -1.61
CA MET A 27 -3.86 7.78 -2.53
C MET A 27 -3.12 8.94 -3.21
N VAL A 28 -1.82 8.78 -3.45
CA VAL A 28 -1.06 9.55 -4.45
C VAL A 28 -0.52 8.57 -5.48
N LEU A 29 -0.89 8.73 -6.76
CA LEU A 29 -0.32 7.98 -7.88
C LEU A 29 0.72 8.85 -8.58
N ALA A 30 1.93 8.33 -8.74
CA ALA A 30 3.00 8.99 -9.47
C ALA A 30 3.70 8.02 -10.44
N LYS A 31 4.19 8.56 -11.55
CA LYS A 31 5.20 7.91 -12.38
C LYS A 31 6.59 8.30 -11.84
N VAL A 32 7.45 7.32 -11.64
CA VAL A 32 8.82 7.50 -11.17
C VAL A 32 9.78 7.01 -12.26
N ALA A 33 10.74 7.84 -12.62
CA ALA A 33 11.85 7.48 -13.47
C ALA A 33 13.14 7.49 -12.65
N SER A 34 13.88 6.38 -12.67
CA SER A 34 15.19 6.28 -12.01
C SER A 34 16.32 6.56 -13.00
N VAL A 35 17.15 7.55 -12.69
CA VAL A 35 18.35 7.87 -13.47
C VAL A 35 19.37 6.73 -13.37
N GLU A 36 19.48 6.12 -12.19
CA GLU A 36 20.45 5.08 -11.88
C GLU A 36 20.10 3.75 -12.55
N TRP A 37 18.84 3.31 -12.42
CA TRP A 37 18.40 2.00 -12.93
C TRP A 37 17.95 2.04 -14.38
N LYS A 38 17.74 3.25 -14.94
CA LYS A 38 17.18 3.46 -16.28
C LYS A 38 15.85 2.73 -16.48
N LYS A 39 15.02 2.72 -15.44
CA LYS A 39 13.70 2.11 -15.42
C LYS A 39 12.66 3.10 -14.93
N ASP A 40 11.48 2.97 -15.51
CA ASP A 40 10.30 3.73 -15.15
C ASP A 40 9.29 2.79 -14.50
N PHE A 41 8.67 3.24 -13.42
CA PHE A 41 7.61 2.49 -12.77
C PHE A 41 6.54 3.43 -12.22
N PHE A 42 5.40 2.88 -11.87
CA PHE A 42 4.34 3.61 -11.18
C PHE A 42 4.39 3.29 -9.69
N VAL A 43 4.08 4.29 -8.88
CA VAL A 43 3.95 4.16 -7.44
C VAL A 43 2.61 4.72 -6.98
N SER A 44 1.89 3.95 -6.18
CA SER A 44 0.74 4.43 -5.42
C SER A 44 1.08 4.45 -3.94
N ILE A 45 1.14 5.65 -3.34
CA ILE A 45 1.30 5.83 -1.90
C ILE A 45 -0.10 5.86 -1.27
N ILE A 46 -0.35 4.95 -0.33
CA ILE A 46 -1.68 4.68 0.21
C ILE A 46 -1.78 5.09 1.67
N TYR A 47 -2.87 5.77 2.00
CA TYR A 47 -3.35 5.95 3.37
C TYR A 47 -4.87 5.73 3.40
N GLY A 48 -5.28 4.46 3.48
CA GLY A 48 -6.67 4.04 3.43
C GLY A 48 -7.46 4.53 4.63
N ALA A 49 -8.73 4.85 4.43
CA ALA A 49 -9.62 5.24 5.51
C ALA A 49 -9.91 4.07 6.47
N ASN A 50 -10.13 4.40 7.74
CA ASN A 50 -10.56 3.44 8.76
C ASN A 50 -11.97 2.90 8.48
N GLY A 51 -12.86 3.75 7.96
CA GLY A 51 -14.24 3.41 7.65
C GLY A 51 -14.35 2.63 6.34
N ILE A 52 -15.07 1.50 6.36
CA ILE A 52 -15.26 0.63 5.20
C ILE A 52 -15.88 1.39 4.02
N ARG A 53 -16.88 2.25 4.28
CA ARG A 53 -17.59 3.01 3.25
C ARG A 53 -16.64 3.96 2.50
N ASP A 54 -15.85 4.72 3.23
CA ASP A 54 -14.91 5.68 2.64
C ASP A 54 -13.76 4.96 1.92
N ARG A 55 -13.33 3.81 2.44
CA ARG A 55 -12.27 2.99 1.82
C ARG A 55 -12.68 2.37 0.48
N ARG A 56 -13.97 2.17 0.21
CA ARG A 56 -14.41 1.68 -1.11
C ARG A 56 -14.05 2.64 -2.25
N GLN A 57 -13.94 3.94 -1.96
CA GLN A 57 -13.47 4.91 -2.95
C GLN A 57 -12.02 4.62 -3.37
N LEU A 58 -11.15 4.19 -2.44
CA LEU A 58 -9.79 3.77 -2.76
C LEU A 58 -9.77 2.58 -3.73
N TRP A 59 -10.67 1.61 -3.59
CA TRP A 59 -10.77 0.49 -4.52
C TRP A 59 -11.16 0.92 -5.94
N ALA A 60 -12.04 1.90 -6.07
CA ALA A 60 -12.39 2.48 -7.38
C ALA A 60 -11.19 3.24 -7.99
N GLU A 61 -10.46 3.99 -7.17
CA GLU A 61 -9.25 4.72 -7.58
C GLU A 61 -8.15 3.76 -8.07
N LEU A 62 -7.90 2.64 -7.37
CA LEU A 62 -6.92 1.63 -7.78
C LEU A 62 -7.29 0.97 -9.10
N ARG A 63 -8.57 0.62 -9.32
CA ARG A 63 -9.03 0.08 -10.62
C ARG A 63 -8.87 1.10 -11.75
N THR A 64 -9.16 2.36 -11.48
CA THR A 64 -8.96 3.45 -12.45
C THR A 64 -7.48 3.64 -12.79
N ALA A 65 -6.60 3.56 -11.78
CA ALA A 65 -5.16 3.59 -11.95
C ALA A 65 -4.69 2.41 -12.82
N LYS A 66 -5.10 1.17 -12.50
CA LYS A 66 -4.79 -0.03 -13.31
C LYS A 66 -5.21 0.15 -14.77
N PHE A 67 -6.42 0.64 -15.02
CA PHE A 67 -6.89 0.91 -16.38
C PHE A 67 -6.00 1.93 -17.11
N SER A 68 -5.53 2.96 -16.39
CA SER A 68 -4.74 4.05 -16.97
C SER A 68 -3.28 3.68 -17.23
N ILE A 69 -2.67 2.87 -16.35
CA ILE A 69 -1.24 2.49 -16.43
C ILE A 69 -1.01 1.15 -17.15
N GLY A 70 -2.07 0.35 -17.34
CA GLY A 70 -2.03 -0.95 -17.98
C GLY A 70 -1.19 -1.98 -17.21
N ASN A 71 -0.21 -2.57 -17.90
CA ASN A 71 0.69 -3.59 -17.35
C ASN A 71 2.10 -3.07 -17.08
N ALA A 72 2.28 -1.75 -16.91
CA ALA A 72 3.56 -1.22 -16.47
C ALA A 72 3.92 -1.72 -15.06
N ALA A 73 5.21 -1.79 -14.73
CA ALA A 73 5.65 -2.10 -13.36
C ALA A 73 5.01 -1.13 -12.36
N TRP A 74 4.30 -1.68 -11.38
CA TRP A 74 3.54 -0.89 -10.41
C TRP A 74 3.76 -1.44 -9.00
N VAL A 75 4.06 -0.53 -8.08
CA VAL A 75 4.09 -0.80 -6.65
C VAL A 75 3.04 0.06 -5.93
N GLN A 76 2.26 -0.57 -5.06
CA GLN A 76 1.40 0.11 -4.10
C GLN A 76 2.01 -0.06 -2.71
N LEU A 77 2.24 1.03 -1.97
CA LEU A 77 2.77 0.94 -0.62
C LEU A 77 2.12 1.93 0.34
N GLY A 78 2.02 1.52 1.60
CA GLY A 78 1.50 2.35 2.68
C GLY A 78 0.49 1.60 3.55
N ASP A 79 -0.27 2.36 4.32
CA ASP A 79 -1.24 1.86 5.28
C ASP A 79 -2.61 1.70 4.59
N PHE A 80 -3.04 0.46 4.39
CA PHE A 80 -4.36 0.17 3.80
C PHE A 80 -5.49 0.19 4.83
N ASN A 81 -5.18 0.29 6.12
CA ASN A 81 -6.11 0.19 7.25
C ASN A 81 -7.03 -1.04 7.19
N ILE A 82 -6.55 -2.14 6.57
CA ILE A 82 -7.29 -3.39 6.46
C ILE A 82 -6.37 -4.61 6.49
N VAL A 83 -6.87 -5.69 7.10
CA VAL A 83 -6.20 -6.98 7.17
C VAL A 83 -6.59 -7.84 5.96
N ARG A 84 -5.59 -8.45 5.28
CA ARG A 84 -5.78 -9.30 4.09
C ARG A 84 -6.09 -10.77 4.39
N LYS A 85 -5.49 -11.32 5.45
CA LYS A 85 -5.62 -12.72 5.87
C LYS A 85 -5.88 -12.78 7.39
N PRO A 86 -6.64 -13.77 7.89
CA PRO A 86 -6.85 -13.91 9.33
C PRO A 86 -5.52 -13.95 10.10
N THR A 87 -5.32 -13.02 11.04
CA THR A 87 -4.20 -13.06 11.99
C THR A 87 -4.67 -13.65 13.32
N LYS A 88 -3.76 -14.28 14.10
CA LYS A 88 -4.09 -14.88 15.40
C LYS A 88 -4.70 -13.82 16.35
N ARG A 89 -6.00 -13.98 16.67
CA ARG A 89 -6.88 -13.22 17.61
C ARG A 89 -7.00 -11.71 17.33
N LEU A 90 -8.09 -11.23 16.74
CA LEU A 90 -9.42 -10.86 17.31
C LEU A 90 -9.47 -9.49 18.01
N MET A 91 -9.57 -8.42 17.22
CA MET A 91 -10.68 -7.45 17.14
C MET A 91 -10.48 -6.65 15.83
N GLY A 92 -11.49 -6.59 14.95
CA GLY A 92 -11.42 -5.85 13.69
C GLY A 92 -11.19 -6.67 12.40
N PHE A 93 -11.19 -8.01 12.47
CA PHE A 93 -11.31 -8.83 11.25
C PHE A 93 -12.77 -8.82 10.79
N ASP A 94 -13.03 -8.07 9.73
CA ASP A 94 -14.30 -8.07 9.02
C ASP A 94 -14.10 -8.88 7.73
N SER A 95 -14.68 -10.08 7.69
CA SER A 95 -14.53 -10.99 6.55
C SER A 95 -15.08 -10.39 5.25
N ALA A 96 -16.15 -9.58 5.32
CA ALA A 96 -16.72 -8.94 4.14
C ALA A 96 -15.79 -7.84 3.64
N ALA A 97 -15.29 -6.98 4.53
CA ALA A 97 -14.35 -5.94 4.17
C ALA A 97 -13.03 -6.51 3.63
N THR A 98 -12.51 -7.57 4.26
CA THR A 98 -11.31 -8.30 3.78
C THR A 98 -11.56 -8.94 2.41
N SER A 99 -12.75 -9.49 2.17
CA SER A 99 -13.12 -10.02 0.86
C SER A 99 -13.13 -8.93 -0.20
N GLU A 100 -13.73 -7.76 0.07
CA GLU A 100 -13.74 -6.62 -0.86
C GLU A 100 -12.32 -6.15 -1.21
N PHE A 101 -11.42 -6.11 -0.22
CA PHE A 101 -10.02 -5.79 -0.48
C PHE A 101 -9.34 -6.83 -1.37
N ASN A 102 -9.50 -8.12 -1.06
CA ASN A 102 -8.93 -9.19 -1.87
C ASN A 102 -9.49 -9.21 -3.29
N THR A 103 -10.78 -8.94 -3.49
CA THR A 103 -11.38 -8.76 -4.82
C THR A 103 -10.75 -7.57 -5.55
N CYS A 104 -10.57 -6.43 -4.88
CA CYS A 104 -9.88 -5.30 -5.49
C CYS A 104 -8.46 -5.67 -5.93
N LEU A 105 -7.68 -6.36 -5.09
CA LEU A 105 -6.32 -6.78 -5.42
C LEU A 105 -6.28 -7.76 -6.59
N TYR A 106 -7.25 -8.67 -6.66
CA TYR A 106 -7.42 -9.55 -7.81
C TYR A 106 -7.72 -8.75 -9.09
N ASP A 107 -8.67 -7.82 -9.04
CA ASP A 107 -9.04 -6.97 -10.19
C ASP A 107 -7.87 -6.13 -10.71
N VAL A 108 -6.96 -5.71 -9.82
CA VAL A 108 -5.78 -4.91 -10.19
C VAL A 108 -4.49 -5.73 -10.35
N GLU A 109 -4.58 -7.05 -10.19
CA GLU A 109 -3.47 -8.01 -10.36
C GLU A 109 -2.26 -7.74 -9.44
N MET A 110 -2.53 -7.49 -8.16
CA MET A 110 -1.52 -7.12 -7.18
C MET A 110 -1.39 -8.17 -6.06
N ASP A 111 -0.16 -8.48 -5.67
CA ASP A 111 0.14 -9.38 -4.54
C ASP A 111 1.20 -8.80 -3.60
N ASP A 112 1.32 -9.33 -2.39
CA ASP A 112 2.31 -8.89 -1.40
C ASP A 112 3.74 -9.16 -1.95
N LEU A 113 4.58 -8.12 -1.97
CA LEU A 113 6.01 -8.27 -2.25
C LEU A 113 6.67 -9.09 -1.12
N PRO A 114 7.67 -9.96 -1.43
CA PRO A 114 8.46 -10.62 -0.39
C PRO A 114 8.97 -9.62 0.64
N ALA A 115 8.87 -9.98 1.92
CA ALA A 115 9.10 -9.04 3.01
C ALA A 115 9.98 -9.60 4.13
N THR A 116 10.82 -8.73 4.68
CA THR A 116 11.68 -8.96 5.84
C THR A 116 11.30 -8.01 6.99
N GLY A 117 11.87 -8.23 8.18
CA GLY A 117 11.60 -7.42 9.37
C GLY A 117 10.31 -7.81 10.11
N TYR A 118 9.55 -6.81 10.58
CA TYR A 118 8.38 -7.04 11.42
C TYR A 118 7.15 -7.45 10.61
N TRP A 119 6.57 -8.61 10.95
CA TRP A 119 5.37 -9.08 10.26
C TRP A 119 4.14 -8.20 10.54
N TYR A 120 3.98 -7.77 11.79
CA TYR A 120 2.92 -6.88 12.23
C TYR A 120 3.41 -5.43 12.22
N THR A 121 2.58 -4.53 11.70
CA THR A 121 2.95 -3.13 11.50
C THR A 121 2.16 -2.19 12.41
N TRP A 122 1.14 -2.70 13.10
CA TRP A 122 0.33 -1.98 14.08
C TRP A 122 0.10 -2.79 15.36
N SER A 123 0.05 -2.11 16.51
CA SER A 123 -0.36 -2.66 17.81
C SER A 123 -1.17 -1.65 18.62
N ASN A 124 -2.17 -2.12 19.36
CA ASN A 124 -2.91 -1.29 20.32
C ASN A 124 -2.19 -1.10 21.67
N LYS A 125 -0.99 -1.67 21.85
CA LYS A 125 -0.09 -1.45 23.00
C LYS A 125 -0.68 -1.81 24.37
N CYS A 126 -1.70 -2.69 24.44
CA CYS A 126 -2.33 -3.05 25.72
C CYS A 126 -1.45 -3.94 26.63
N GLY A 127 -0.38 -4.56 26.12
CA GLY A 127 0.62 -5.28 26.93
C GLY A 127 0.11 -6.48 27.76
N GLY A 128 -1.14 -6.92 27.53
CA GLY A 128 -1.83 -7.93 28.33
C GLY A 128 -3.05 -8.53 27.63
N VAL A 129 -4.10 -8.90 28.37
CA VAL A 129 -5.36 -9.40 27.80
C VAL A 129 -5.97 -8.30 26.93
N GLY A 130 -6.01 -8.52 25.61
CA GLY A 130 -6.45 -7.54 24.62
C GLY A 130 -5.34 -6.93 23.77
N ASP A 131 -4.08 -7.34 23.91
CA ASP A 131 -3.03 -7.00 22.94
C ASP A 131 -3.42 -7.49 21.54
N ASN A 132 -3.51 -6.55 20.60
CA ASN A 132 -3.92 -6.79 19.23
C ASN A 132 -2.80 -6.30 18.30
N LYS A 133 -2.42 -7.15 17.33
CA LYS A 133 -1.38 -6.86 16.35
C LYS A 133 -1.92 -7.16 14.95
N SER A 134 -1.76 -6.17 14.07
CA SER A 134 -2.29 -6.23 12.70
C SER A 134 -1.20 -5.88 11.69
N LYS A 135 -1.30 -6.45 10.49
CA LYS A 135 -0.51 -6.07 9.32
C LYS A 135 -1.37 -5.20 8.42
N LEU A 136 -1.25 -3.88 8.62
CA LEU A 136 -2.03 -2.85 7.92
C LEU A 136 -1.21 -2.19 6.81
N ASP A 137 0.09 -2.01 7.06
CA ASP A 137 1.05 -1.53 6.08
C ASP A 137 1.45 -2.68 5.14
N ARG A 138 1.41 -2.40 3.85
CA ARG A 138 1.73 -3.36 2.80
C ARG A 138 2.56 -2.72 1.72
N VAL A 139 3.33 -3.57 1.04
CA VAL A 139 3.96 -3.28 -0.24
C VAL A 139 3.44 -4.36 -1.18
N LEU A 140 2.65 -3.94 -2.16
CA LEU A 140 2.01 -4.81 -3.13
C LEU A 140 2.58 -4.50 -4.51
N VAL A 141 2.76 -5.52 -5.34
CA VAL A 141 3.34 -5.40 -6.68
C VAL A 141 2.60 -6.26 -7.69
N ASN A 142 2.66 -5.88 -8.97
CA ASN A 142 2.19 -6.71 -10.08
C ASN A 142 3.31 -7.58 -10.66
N THR A 143 2.97 -8.45 -11.61
CA THR A 143 3.93 -9.33 -12.29
C THR A 143 5.04 -8.56 -13.00
N SER A 144 4.69 -7.47 -13.71
CA SER A 144 5.67 -6.64 -14.42
C SER A 144 6.71 -6.03 -13.49
N TRP A 145 6.33 -5.68 -12.26
CA TRP A 145 7.30 -5.26 -11.24
C TRP A 145 8.28 -6.37 -10.90
N LEU A 146 7.82 -7.62 -10.73
CA LEU A 146 8.69 -8.75 -10.41
C LEU A 146 9.63 -9.09 -11.57
N ASP A 147 9.18 -8.91 -12.82
CA ASP A 147 10.03 -9.08 -14.01
C ASP A 147 11.13 -8.02 -14.08
N GLU A 148 10.79 -6.77 -13.75
CA GLU A 148 11.74 -5.65 -13.79
C GLU A 148 12.63 -5.58 -12.54
N PHE A 149 12.14 -5.97 -11.37
CA PHE A 149 12.82 -5.85 -10.08
C PHE A 149 12.79 -7.18 -9.32
N PRO A 150 13.40 -8.26 -9.85
CA PRO A 150 13.28 -9.61 -9.28
C PRO A 150 13.92 -9.76 -7.90
N ASN A 151 14.84 -8.87 -7.54
CA ASN A 151 15.52 -8.86 -6.24
C ASN A 151 14.92 -7.84 -5.26
N SER A 152 13.75 -7.28 -5.56
CA SER A 152 13.10 -6.33 -4.66
C SER A 152 12.47 -7.03 -3.45
N GLU A 153 12.59 -6.40 -2.28
CA GLU A 153 11.95 -6.84 -1.05
C GLU A 153 11.41 -5.64 -0.25
N ALA A 154 10.38 -5.89 0.54
CA ALA A 154 9.84 -4.93 1.49
C ALA A 154 10.46 -5.14 2.88
N CYS A 155 11.09 -4.11 3.44
CA CYS A 155 11.59 -4.16 4.82
C CYS A 155 10.67 -3.35 5.74
N PHE A 156 9.99 -4.04 6.67
CA PHE A 156 9.11 -3.39 7.66
C PHE A 156 9.86 -3.15 8.97
N LEU A 157 10.00 -1.88 9.33
CA LEU A 157 10.62 -1.46 10.59
C LEU A 157 9.70 -1.73 11.79
N ALA A 158 10.26 -1.65 12.99
CA ALA A 158 9.49 -1.83 14.22
C ALA A 158 8.28 -0.86 14.24
N PRO A 159 7.08 -1.33 14.67
CA PRO A 159 5.92 -0.46 14.83
C PRO A 159 6.27 0.73 15.72
N ARG A 160 5.84 1.94 15.34
CA ARG A 160 6.13 3.15 16.13
C ARG A 160 5.58 2.98 17.56
N VAL A 161 6.50 2.93 18.52
CA VAL A 161 6.24 2.88 19.97
C VAL A 161 5.59 4.15 20.46
#